data_AF-Q1NGC7-F1
#
_entry.id   AF-Q1NGC7-F1
#
_cell.length_a   1.000
_cell.length_b   1.000
_cell.length_c   1.000
_cell.angle_alpha   90.00
_cell.angle_beta   90.00
_cell.angle_gamma   90.00
#
_symmetry.space_group_name_H-M   'P 1'
#
loop_
_entity.id
_entity.type
_entity.pdbx_description
1 polymer ?
#
loop_
_entity_poly.entity_id
_entity_poly.type
_entity_poly.pdbx_seq_one_letter_code
_entity_poly.pdbx_strand_id
1 'polypeptide(L)' 'MFLYVMPPPSGRMALVPVTTAGRAALASVAIAHGARLVGAGPGHSLLIEGERARLIQPLLHSGVLVLSARAGGCGEIG' A
#
# COMPACT_ATOMS: atom_id res chain seq x y z
N MET A 1 -1.08 18.63 -15.65
CA MET A 1 -1.80 18.53 -14.36
C MET A 1 -1.79 17.06 -13.94
N PHE A 2 -0.73 16.61 -13.26
CA PHE A 2 -0.54 15.18 -12.98
C PHE A 2 -1.29 14.79 -11.71
N LEU A 3 -2.25 13.89 -11.84
CA LEU A 3 -2.91 13.16 -10.73
C LEU A 3 -1.90 12.20 -10.09
N TYR A 4 -0.87 12.73 -9.41
CA TYR A 4 0.11 11.92 -8.66
C TYR A 4 -0.48 11.30 -7.38
N VAL A 5 -1.69 11.70 -7.00
CA VAL A 5 -2.30 11.31 -5.72
C VAL A 5 -3.20 10.08 -5.80
N MET A 6 -3.73 9.73 -6.99
CA MET A 6 -4.62 8.57 -7.11
C MET A 6 -3.81 7.31 -7.44
N PRO A 7 -3.91 6.26 -6.61
CA PRO A 7 -3.30 4.97 -6.95
C PRO A 7 -3.91 4.44 -8.24
N PRO A 8 -3.09 3.89 -9.15
CA PRO A 8 -3.60 3.33 -10.39
C PRO A 8 -4.61 2.21 -10.08
N PRO A 9 -5.57 1.97 -10.98
CA PRO A 9 -6.55 0.88 -10.78
C PRO A 9 -5.84 -0.47 -10.57
N SER A 10 -4.71 -0.66 -11.24
CA SER A 10 -3.83 -1.83 -11.13
C SER A 10 -2.37 -1.41 -11.15
N GLY A 11 -1.50 -2.18 -10.48
CA GLY A 11 -0.06 -2.05 -10.55
C GLY A 11 0.60 -1.88 -9.18
N ARG A 12 1.72 -1.17 -9.15
CA ARG A 12 2.54 -1.02 -7.94
C ARG A 12 1.94 0.00 -6.97
N MET A 13 1.68 -0.44 -5.74
CA MET A 13 1.11 0.36 -4.65
C MET A 13 1.94 0.20 -3.39
N ALA A 14 2.04 1.27 -2.60
CA ALA A 14 2.63 1.25 -1.28
C ALA A 14 1.51 1.08 -0.24
N LEU A 15 1.65 0.13 0.66
CA LEU A 15 0.78 -0.06 1.80
C LEU A 15 1.42 0.56 3.02
N VAL A 16 0.68 1.43 3.70
CA VAL A 16 1.15 2.11 4.92
C VAL A 16 0.22 1.72 6.07
N PRO A 17 0.70 0.93 7.04
CA PRO A 17 -0.10 0.60 8.21
C PRO A 17 -0.20 1.83 9.12
N VAL A 18 -1.43 2.20 9.49
CA VAL A 18 -1.68 3.27 10.47
C VAL A 18 -1.95 2.73 11.88
N THR A 19 -2.06 1.40 12.02
CA THR A 19 -2.20 0.71 13.30
C THR A 19 -1.17 -0.41 13.46
N THR A 20 -0.86 -0.78 14.71
CA THR A 20 0.05 -1.90 15.01
C THR A 20 -0.52 -3.24 14.51
N ALA A 21 -1.86 -3.42 14.59
CA ALA A 21 -2.55 -4.59 14.07
C ALA A 21 -2.47 -4.65 12.53
N GLY A 22 -2.71 -3.53 11.86
CA GLY A 22 -2.57 -3.40 10.41
C GLY A 22 -1.15 -3.68 9.93
N ARG A 23 -0.12 -3.32 10.71
CA ARG A 23 1.29 -3.65 10.40
C ARG A 23 1.55 -5.15 10.39
N ALA A 24 1.00 -5.90 11.35
CA ALA A 24 1.18 -7.35 11.41
C ALA A 24 0.36 -8.07 10.32
N ALA A 25 -0.83 -7.55 10.00
CA ALA A 25 -1.71 -8.13 8.99
C ALA A 25 -1.37 -7.71 7.55
N LEU A 26 -0.52 -6.68 7.38
CA LEU A 26 -0.24 -6.00 6.12
C LEU A 26 0.09 -6.94 4.96
N ALA A 27 1.13 -7.77 5.14
CA ALA A 27 1.60 -8.68 4.11
C ALA A 27 0.61 -9.81 3.87
N SER A 28 0.08 -10.40 4.95
CA SER A 28 -0.85 -11.53 4.87
C SER A 28 -2.15 -11.16 4.17
N VAL A 29 -2.76 -10.01 4.51
CA VAL A 29 -3.99 -9.52 3.86
C VAL A 29 -3.72 -9.15 2.41
N ALA A 30 -2.60 -8.48 2.12
CA ALA A 30 -2.25 -8.16 0.73
C ALA A 30 -2.11 -9.43 -0.13
N ILE A 31 -1.35 -10.42 0.34
CA ILE A 31 -1.14 -11.69 -0.37
C ILE A 31 -2.45 -12.47 -0.51
N ALA A 32 -3.27 -12.56 0.55
CA ALA A 32 -4.54 -13.27 0.52
C ALA A 32 -5.54 -12.68 -0.51
N HIS A 33 -5.46 -11.37 -0.76
CA HIS A 33 -6.30 -10.68 -1.74
C HIS A 33 -5.67 -10.57 -3.14
N GLY A 34 -4.58 -11.30 -3.38
CA GLY A 34 -3.95 -11.43 -4.70
C GLY A 34 -2.93 -10.33 -5.02
N ALA A 35 -2.45 -9.60 -4.02
CA ALA A 35 -1.30 -8.72 -4.21
C ALA A 35 0.01 -9.50 -4.11
N ARG A 36 0.97 -9.11 -4.94
CA ARG A 36 2.34 -9.62 -4.91
C ARG A 36 3.23 -8.64 -4.17
N LEU A 37 3.96 -9.10 -3.16
CA LEU A 37 4.98 -8.27 -2.52
C LEU A 37 6.11 -7.97 -3.51
N VAL A 38 6.40 -6.70 -3.74
CA VAL A 38 7.49 -6.22 -4.62
C VAL A 38 8.71 -5.85 -3.78
N GLY A 39 8.51 -5.31 -2.57
CA GLY A 39 9.59 -4.97 -1.66
C GLY A 39 9.12 -4.25 -0.41
N ALA A 40 10.05 -3.94 0.49
CA ALA A 40 9.79 -3.05 1.61
C ALA A 40 9.97 -1.60 1.18
N GLY A 41 9.03 -0.73 1.57
CA GLY A 41 9.17 0.72 1.44
C GLY A 41 9.79 1.33 2.70
N PRO A 42 10.08 2.64 2.68
CA PRO A 42 10.61 3.33 3.85
C PRO A 42 9.66 3.27 5.05
N GLY A 43 10.25 3.15 6.25
CA GLY A 43 9.50 3.00 7.51
C GLY A 43 8.87 1.61 7.67
N HIS A 44 7.55 1.58 7.90
CA HIS A 44 6.75 0.35 8.01
C HIS A 44 5.90 0.08 6.77
N SER A 45 6.23 0.71 5.64
CA SER A 45 5.48 0.57 4.40
C SER A 45 5.92 -0.66 3.59
N LEU A 46 5.01 -1.26 2.83
CA LEU A 46 5.31 -2.36 1.92
C LEU A 46 4.88 -2.01 0.50
N LEU A 47 5.76 -2.26 -0.45
CA LEU A 47 5.47 -2.15 -1.88
C LEU A 47 4.88 -3.47 -2.35
N ILE A 48 3.67 -3.39 -2.91
CA ILE A 48 2.95 -4.51 -3.48
C ILE A 48 2.58 -4.21 -4.95
N GLU A 49 2.20 -5.24 -5.68
CA GLU A 49 1.66 -5.15 -7.03
C GLU A 49 0.33 -5.89 -7.08
N GLY A 50 -0.75 -5.21 -7.48
CA GLY A 50 -2.08 -5.82 -7.50
C GLY A 50 -3.18 -4.84 -7.94
N GLU A 51 -4.44 -5.27 -7.77
CA GLU A 51 -5.62 -4.48 -8.12
C GLU A 51 -6.13 -3.66 -6.93
N ARG A 52 -6.18 -2.33 -7.08
CA ARG A 52 -6.59 -1.41 -6.02
C ARG A 52 -7.98 -1.74 -5.50
N ALA A 53 -8.92 -2.02 -6.40
CA ALA A 53 -10.31 -2.30 -6.04
C ALA A 53 -10.46 -3.54 -5.13
N ARG A 54 -9.59 -4.55 -5.28
CA ARG A 54 -9.60 -5.77 -4.45
C ARG A 54 -8.94 -5.56 -3.09
N LEU A 55 -8.01 -4.60 -3.01
CA LEU A 55 -7.15 -4.40 -1.86
C LEU A 55 -7.65 -3.29 -0.94
N ILE A 56 -8.31 -2.26 -1.47
CA ILE A 56 -8.65 -1.06 -0.70
C ILE A 56 -9.60 -1.35 0.46
N GLN A 57 -10.63 -2.18 0.24
CA GLN A 57 -11.65 -2.48 1.23
C GLN A 57 -11.12 -3.34 2.40
N PRO A 58 -10.44 -4.49 2.18
CA PRO A 58 -9.91 -5.31 3.27
C PRO A 58 -8.74 -4.63 4.01
N LEU A 59 -7.90 -3.86 3.30
CA LEU A 59 -6.78 -3.15 3.91
C LEU A 59 -7.26 -1.96 4.77
N LEU A 60 -8.24 -1.18 4.30
CA LEU A 60 -8.83 -0.13 5.15
C LEU A 60 -9.43 -0.72 6.43
N HIS A 61 -10.16 -1.84 6.32
CA HIS A 61 -10.76 -2.50 7.49
C HIS A 61 -9.71 -2.98 8.48
N SER A 62 -8.51 -3.33 7.99
CA SER A 62 -7.36 -3.72 8.82
C SER A 62 -6.52 -2.53 9.32
N GLY A 63 -6.93 -1.28 9.03
CA GLY A 63 -6.17 -0.08 9.42
C GLY A 63 -4.89 0.12 8.60
N VAL A 64 -4.98 -0.16 7.29
CA VAL A 64 -3.90 0.01 6.32
C VAL A 64 -4.35 0.95 5.21
N LEU A 65 -3.53 1.96 4.91
CA LEU A 65 -3.72 2.87 3.79
C LEU A 65 -3.03 2.33 2.54
N VAL A 66 -3.71 2.42 1.40
CA VAL A 66 -3.18 2.06 0.07
C VAL A 66 -2.82 3.35 -0.67
N LEU A 67 -1.53 3.56 -0.92
CA LEU A 67 -0.98 4.72 -1.61
C LEU A 67 -0.33 4.30 -2.94
N SER A 68 -0.21 5.23 -3.88
CA SER A 68 0.53 5.01 -5.12
C SER A 68 2.01 4.78 -4.79
N ALA A 69 2.64 3.72 -5.31
CA ALA A 69 4.09 3.55 -5.15
C ALA A 69 4.91 4.67 -5.84
N ARG A 70 4.28 5.43 -6.73
CA ARG A 70 4.85 6.60 -7.42
C ARG A 70 4.58 7.94 -6.70
N ALA A 71 3.84 7.95 -5.59
CA ALA A 71 3.67 9.16 -4.78
C ALA A 71 4.95 9.35 -3.95
N GLY A 72 5.93 10.04 -4.54
CA GLY A 72 7.14 10.50 -3.86
C GLY A 72 6.77 11.35 -2.65
N GLY A 73 6.79 10.73 -1.47
CA GLY A 73 6.40 11.38 -0.22
C GLY A 73 6.37 10.47 1.00
N CYS A 74 6.87 9.23 0.92
CA CYS A 74 7.23 8.48 2.12
C CYS A 74 8.75 8.45 2.15
N GLY A 75 9.38 9.44 2.80
CA GLY A 75 10.84 9.51 2.93
C GLY A 75 11.56 10.72 2.33
N GLU A 76 10.88 11.83 2.02
CA GLU A 76 11.58 13.13 1.96
C GLU A 76 11.46 13.81 3.32
N ILE A 77 12.43 13.51 4.18
CA ILE A 77 12.90 14.48 5.17
C ILE A 77 14.23 14.99 4.63
N GLY A 78 14.21 16.21 4.12
CA GLY A 78 15.35 16.98 3.64
C GLY A 78 15.00 18.45 3.68
#